data_AF-N4TBH4-F1
#
_entry.id   AF-N4TBH4-F1
#
_cell.length_a   1.000
_cell.length_b   1.000
_cell.length_c   1.000
_cell.angle_alpha   90.00
_cell.angle_beta   90.00
_cell.angle_gamma   90.00
#
_symmetry.space_group_name_H-M   'P 1'
#
loop_
_entity.id
_entity.type
_entity.pdbx_description
1 polymer ?
#
loop_
_entity_poly.entity_id
_entity_poly.type
_entity_poly.pdbx_seq_one_letter_code
_entity_poly.pdbx_strand_id
1 'polypeptide(L)'
;MFRTLNLLSRTIFVISRFDEEADIEDEEDYNKRFEIKKENIQNRPNDLISLSEKEKEGLIIVAVAANPYDLGVEHWLKHKEEFQKLSHIKTLQDATQKKIEENGGKLTIIEEAKKSVIQDVVYRQMPLAKKSNKALREKWNI
;
A
#
# COMPACT_ATOMS: atom_id res chain seq x y z
N MET A 1 -13.18 3.25 1.64
CA MET A 1 -12.33 3.08 0.44
C MET A 1 -11.53 1.78 0.47
N PHE A 2 -10.55 1.58 1.36
CA PHE A 2 -9.73 0.35 1.40
C PHE A 2 -10.54 -0.96 1.46
N ARG A 3 -11.50 -1.04 2.38
CA ARG A 3 -12.41 -2.18 2.52
C ARG A 3 -13.39 -2.25 1.36
N THR A 4 -14.02 -1.12 1.04
CA THR A 4 -15.03 -1.00 -0.03
C THR A 4 -14.52 -1.46 -1.40
N LEU A 5 -13.26 -1.16 -1.71
CA LEU A 5 -12.64 -1.43 -3.02
C LEU A 5 -11.67 -2.62 -2.99
N ASN A 6 -11.62 -3.39 -1.90
CA ASN A 6 -10.71 -4.52 -1.71
C ASN A 6 -9.25 -4.19 -2.07
N LEU A 7 -8.73 -3.09 -1.53
CA LEU A 7 -7.37 -2.61 -1.82
C LEU A 7 -6.35 -3.16 -0.82
N LEU A 8 -6.78 -3.43 0.43
CA LEU A 8 -5.88 -3.82 1.51
C LEU A 8 -5.09 -5.09 1.18
N SER A 9 -5.77 -6.09 0.62
CA SER A 9 -5.23 -7.39 0.20
C SER A 9 -4.16 -7.29 -0.90
N ARG A 10 -4.05 -6.14 -1.57
CA ARG A 10 -3.14 -5.86 -2.69
C ARG A 10 -2.20 -4.67 -2.42
N THR A 11 -2.18 -4.18 -1.18
CA THR A 11 -1.35 -3.04 -0.78
C THR A 11 -0.09 -3.52 -0.08
N ILE A 12 1.02 -2.84 -0.35
CA ILE A 12 2.26 -2.91 0.42
C ILE A 12 2.48 -1.51 0.99
N PHE A 13 2.67 -1.43 2.30
CA PHE A 13 3.00 -0.19 2.98
C PHE A 13 4.51 -0.04 3.03
N VAL A 14 5.01 1.08 2.56
CA VAL A 14 6.45 1.34 2.46
C VAL A 14 6.80 2.50 3.39
N ILE A 15 7.69 2.25 4.33
CA ILE A 15 8.33 3.28 5.15
C ILE A 15 9.56 3.76 4.37
N SER A 16 9.44 4.92 3.74
CA SER A 16 10.50 5.52 2.92
C SER A 16 11.52 6.27 3.78
N ARG A 17 12.72 6.51 3.23
CA ARG A 17 13.81 7.28 3.84
C ARG A 17 14.18 6.77 5.23
N PHE A 18 14.27 5.45 5.35
CA PHE A 18 14.50 4.82 6.65
C PHE A 18 15.89 5.10 7.24
N ASP A 19 16.81 5.55 6.40
CA ASP A 19 18.12 6.08 6.75
C ASP A 19 18.08 7.37 7.59
N GLU A 20 16.95 8.07 7.65
CA GLU A 20 16.76 9.20 8.58
C GLU A 20 16.26 8.78 9.97
N GLU A 21 15.80 7.54 10.10
CA GLU A 21 15.12 7.02 11.30
C GLU A 21 15.94 5.96 12.03
N ALA A 22 16.85 5.30 11.31
CA ALA A 22 17.70 4.24 11.80
C ALA A 22 19.08 4.32 11.15
N ASP A 23 20.08 3.81 11.85
CA ASP A 23 21.33 3.43 11.21
C ASP A 23 21.08 2.18 10.34
N ILE A 24 21.06 2.37 9.03
CA ILE A 24 20.81 1.30 8.04
C ILE A 24 22.02 0.40 7.82
N GLU A 25 23.19 0.74 8.37
CA GLU A 25 24.37 -0.14 8.38
C GLU A 25 24.36 -1.09 9.58
N ASP A 26 23.69 -0.69 10.67
CA ASP A 26 23.50 -1.50 11.87
C ASP A 26 22.16 -2.25 11.81
N GLU A 27 22.23 -3.55 11.57
CA GLU A 27 21.06 -4.42 11.48
C GLU A 27 20.25 -4.47 12.79
N GLU A 28 20.87 -4.28 13.96
CA GLU A 28 20.16 -4.27 15.24
C GLU A 28 19.36 -2.97 15.41
N ASP A 29 19.96 -1.80 15.14
CA ASP A 29 19.24 -0.52 15.19
C ASP A 29 18.14 -0.47 14.13
N TYR A 30 18.44 -0.88 12.88
CA TYR A 30 17.45 -1.00 11.81
C TYR A 30 16.22 -1.79 12.26
N ASN A 31 16.41 -3.02 12.77
CA ASN A 31 15.30 -3.89 13.14
C ASN A 31 14.50 -3.34 14.33
N LYS A 32 15.18 -2.78 15.33
CA LYS A 32 14.53 -2.16 16.49
C LYS A 32 13.67 -0.97 16.09
N ARG A 33 14.20 -0.06 15.25
CA ARG A 33 13.46 1.09 14.73
C ARG A 33 12.31 0.65 13.84
N PHE A 34 12.53 -0.40 13.06
CA PHE A 34 11.54 -0.92 12.12
C PHE A 34 10.31 -1.43 12.85
N GLU A 35 10.46 -2.26 13.88
CA GLU A 35 9.31 -2.80 14.62
C GLU A 35 8.48 -1.68 15.29
N ILE A 36 9.13 -0.65 15.84
CA ILE A 36 8.43 0.52 16.42
C ILE A 36 7.62 1.27 15.34
N LYS A 37 8.21 1.54 14.17
CA LYS A 37 7.51 2.26 13.09
C LYS A 37 6.44 1.40 12.45
N LYS A 38 6.65 0.09 12.34
CA LYS A 38 5.70 -0.89 11.82
C LYS A 38 4.43 -0.91 12.66
N GLU A 39 4.53 -0.97 13.99
CA GLU A 39 3.36 -0.88 14.89
C GLU A 39 2.57 0.41 14.66
N ASN A 40 3.26 1.56 14.55
CA ASN A 40 2.64 2.84 14.25
C ASN A 40 1.92 2.86 12.90
N ILE A 41 2.47 2.20 11.87
CA ILE A 41 1.85 2.07 10.56
C ILE A 41 0.67 1.11 10.59
N GLN A 42 0.70 0.02 11.37
CA GLN A 42 -0.44 -0.89 11.52
C GLN A 42 -1.65 -0.21 12.17
N ASN A 43 -1.41 0.66 13.15
CA ASN A 43 -2.47 1.37 13.88
C ASN A 43 -3.26 2.34 12.97
N ARG A 44 -2.60 3.01 12.01
CA ARG A 44 -3.27 4.01 11.16
C ARG A 44 -4.41 3.45 10.29
N PRO A 45 -4.23 2.36 9.50
CA PRO A 45 -5.34 1.72 8.81
C PRO A 45 -6.36 1.13 9.78
N ASN A 46 -5.94 0.63 10.94
CA ASN A 46 -6.86 0.12 11.96
C ASN A 46 -7.83 1.20 12.45
N ASP A 47 -7.35 2.41 12.72
CA ASP A 47 -8.18 3.53 13.16
C ASP A 47 -9.18 3.97 12.08
N LEU A 48 -8.86 3.76 10.80
CA LEU A 48 -9.70 4.16 9.67
C LEU A 48 -10.77 3.14 9.29
N ILE A 49 -10.46 1.84 9.37
CA ILE A 49 -11.35 0.78 8.84
C ILE A 49 -11.58 -0.39 9.80
N SER A 50 -11.17 -0.25 11.06
CA SER A 50 -11.28 -1.24 12.14
C SER A 50 -10.83 -2.61 11.65
N LEU A 51 -9.52 -2.77 11.52
CA LEU A 51 -8.93 -4.00 11.02
C LEU A 51 -9.21 -5.14 12.00
N SER A 52 -9.63 -6.28 11.47
CA SER A 52 -9.58 -7.54 12.24
C SER A 52 -8.14 -7.94 12.51
N GLU A 53 -7.90 -8.76 13.53
CA GLU A 53 -6.55 -9.26 13.85
C GLU A 53 -5.90 -9.96 12.65
N LYS A 54 -6.67 -10.78 11.91
CA LYS A 54 -6.21 -11.41 10.67
C LYS A 54 -5.78 -10.38 9.61
N GLU A 55 -6.49 -9.26 9.50
CA GLU A 55 -6.12 -8.21 8.54
C GLU A 55 -4.86 -7.45 9.00
N LYS A 56 -4.68 -7.22 10.31
CA LYS A 56 -3.47 -6.60 10.87
C LYS A 56 -2.24 -7.48 10.65
N GLU A 57 -2.35 -8.78 10.91
CA GLU A 57 -1.31 -9.78 10.65
C GLU A 57 -0.99 -9.90 9.17
N GLY A 58 -2.00 -9.73 8.30
CA GLY A 58 -1.86 -9.79 6.85
C GLY A 58 -1.28 -8.53 6.20
N LEU A 59 -1.05 -7.44 6.95
CA LEU A 59 -0.45 -6.23 6.41
C LEU A 59 1.00 -6.50 6.02
N ILE A 60 1.35 -6.16 4.78
CA ILE A 60 2.75 -6.15 4.35
C ILE A 60 3.29 -4.74 4.53
N ILE A 61 4.28 -4.62 5.41
CA ILE A 61 4.98 -3.38 5.71
C ILE A 61 6.47 -3.64 5.50
N VAL A 62 7.14 -2.76 4.77
CA VAL A 62 8.59 -2.81 4.53
C VAL A 62 9.19 -1.43 4.79
N ALA A 63 10.45 -1.38 5.22
CA ALA A 63 11.22 -0.15 5.33
C ALA A 63 12.34 -0.16 4.28
N VAL A 64 12.52 0.99 3.61
CA VAL A 64 13.51 1.14 2.55
C VAL A 64 14.12 2.55 2.56
N ALA A 65 15.39 2.64 2.18
CA ALA A 65 16.08 3.87 1.86
C ALA A 65 16.33 3.90 0.35
N ALA A 66 15.40 4.45 -0.44
CA ALA A 66 15.50 4.45 -1.91
C ALA A 66 16.66 5.30 -2.45
N ASN A 67 17.18 6.20 -1.61
CA ASN A 67 18.35 7.02 -1.88
C ASN A 67 19.14 7.20 -0.56
N PRO A 68 19.86 6.17 -0.09
CA PRO A 68 20.55 6.25 1.19
C PRO A 68 21.49 7.46 1.23
N TYR A 69 21.47 8.22 2.34
CA TYR A 69 22.32 9.39 2.59
C TYR A 69 22.22 10.49 1.52
N ASP A 70 21.14 10.48 0.73
CA ASP A 70 20.88 11.39 -0.37
C ASP A 70 21.99 11.51 -1.44
N LEU A 71 22.81 10.47 -1.64
CA LEU A 71 23.96 10.49 -2.59
C LEU A 71 23.55 10.53 -4.08
N GLY A 72 22.30 10.17 -4.38
CA GLY A 72 21.72 10.28 -5.71
C GLY A 72 21.98 9.09 -6.64
N VAL A 73 21.19 9.01 -7.71
CA VAL A 73 21.16 7.88 -8.63
C VAL A 73 22.50 7.66 -9.34
N GLU A 74 23.21 8.73 -9.72
CA GLU A 74 24.50 8.62 -10.41
C GLU A 74 25.56 7.90 -9.57
N HIS A 75 25.56 8.13 -8.25
CA HIS A 75 26.41 7.43 -7.32
C HIS A 75 25.99 5.96 -7.21
N TRP A 76 24.71 5.69 -6.94
CA TRP A 76 24.22 4.33 -6.71
C TRP A 76 24.25 3.42 -7.94
N LEU A 77 24.21 4.00 -9.15
CA LEU A 77 24.43 3.24 -10.38
C LEU A 77 25.85 2.67 -10.49
N LYS A 78 26.85 3.33 -9.87
CA LYS A 78 28.24 2.86 -9.79
C LYS A 78 28.46 1.90 -8.62
N HIS A 79 27.65 1.99 -7.56
CA HIS A 79 27.77 1.22 -6.32
C HIS A 79 26.53 0.35 -6.05
N LYS A 80 26.17 -0.51 -7.02
CA LYS A 80 24.89 -1.26 -6.99
C LYS A 80 24.79 -2.27 -5.84
N GLU A 81 25.88 -2.95 -5.52
CA GLU A 81 25.90 -3.96 -4.45
C GLU A 81 25.71 -3.30 -3.07
N GLU A 82 26.44 -2.20 -2.84
CA GLU A 82 26.30 -1.38 -1.64
C GLU A 82 24.90 -0.77 -1.53
N PHE A 83 24.37 -0.23 -2.62
CA PHE A 83 22.99 0.24 -2.68
C PHE A 83 22.00 -0.86 -2.28
N GLN A 84 22.14 -2.08 -2.80
CA GLN A 84 21.21 -3.17 -2.46
C GLN A 84 21.24 -3.50 -0.97
N LYS A 85 22.43 -3.45 -0.35
CA LYS A 85 22.60 -3.68 1.09
C LYS A 85 21.95 -2.57 1.90
N LEU A 86 22.32 -1.31 1.64
CA LEU A 86 21.90 -0.13 2.41
C LEU A 86 20.44 0.25 2.20
N SER A 87 19.93 0.13 0.99
CA SER A 87 18.57 0.56 0.67
C SER A 87 17.48 -0.36 1.21
N HIS A 88 17.85 -1.60 1.57
CA HIS A 88 16.91 -2.70 1.82
C HIS A 88 15.89 -2.91 0.68
N ILE A 89 16.17 -2.45 -0.55
CA ILE A 89 15.22 -2.48 -1.68
C ILE A 89 14.78 -3.91 -2.03
N LYS A 90 15.62 -4.90 -1.73
CA LYS A 90 15.32 -6.32 -1.94
C LYS A 90 14.08 -6.76 -1.14
N THR A 91 13.89 -6.24 0.07
CA THR A 91 12.71 -6.55 0.89
C THR A 91 11.41 -6.10 0.21
N LEU A 92 11.41 -4.91 -0.42
CA LEU A 92 10.27 -4.42 -1.18
C LEU A 92 10.02 -5.23 -2.45
N GLN A 93 11.08 -5.65 -3.16
CA GLN A 93 10.97 -6.51 -4.33
C GLN A 93 10.34 -7.85 -3.98
N ASP A 94 10.83 -8.49 -2.91
CA ASP A 94 10.35 -9.80 -2.46
C ASP A 94 8.91 -9.71 -1.92
N ALA A 95 8.59 -8.66 -1.17
CA ALA A 95 7.23 -8.34 -0.75
C ALA A 95 6.29 -8.15 -1.94
N THR A 96 6.73 -7.46 -2.98
CA THR A 96 5.97 -7.24 -4.22
C THR A 96 5.71 -8.55 -4.94
N GLN A 97 6.75 -9.38 -5.12
CA GLN A 97 6.62 -10.68 -5.76
C GLN A 97 5.63 -11.59 -5.00
N LYS A 98 5.81 -11.72 -3.69
CA LYS A 98 4.93 -12.50 -2.82
C LYS A 98 3.48 -12.01 -2.91
N LYS A 99 3.26 -10.69 -2.89
CA LYS A 99 1.91 -10.11 -2.96
C LYS A 99 1.24 -10.39 -4.31
N ILE A 100 2.01 -10.38 -5.40
CA ILE A 100 1.50 -10.73 -6.74
C ILE A 100 1.06 -12.20 -6.77
N GLU A 101 1.87 -13.10 -6.24
CA GLU A 101 1.57 -14.54 -6.19
C GLU A 101 0.34 -14.84 -5.33
N GLU A 102 0.26 -14.28 -4.12
CA GLU A 102 -0.87 -14.45 -3.20
C GLU A 102 -2.21 -13.96 -3.78
N ASN A 103 -2.17 -12.99 -4.70
CA ASN A 103 -3.35 -12.45 -5.38
C ASN A 103 -3.66 -13.13 -6.72
N GLY A 104 -3.10 -14.32 -6.98
CA GLY A 104 -3.38 -15.09 -8.20
C GLY A 104 -2.68 -14.53 -9.44
N GLY A 105 -1.59 -13.79 -9.27
CA GLY A 105 -0.75 -13.28 -10.34
C GLY A 105 -1.14 -11.92 -10.90
N LYS A 106 -0.29 -11.42 -11.81
CA LYS A 106 -0.38 -10.05 -12.38
C LYS A 106 -1.71 -9.77 -13.07
N LEU A 107 -2.24 -10.73 -13.84
CA LEU A 107 -3.49 -10.56 -14.60
C LEU A 107 -4.68 -10.38 -13.66
N THR A 108 -4.75 -11.20 -12.61
CA THR A 108 -5.81 -11.14 -11.58
C THR A 108 -5.80 -9.80 -10.85
N ILE A 109 -4.63 -9.28 -10.49
CA ILE A 109 -4.51 -7.94 -9.88
C ILE A 109 -5.07 -6.85 -10.79
N ILE A 110 -4.78 -6.92 -12.10
CA ILE A 110 -5.30 -5.96 -13.10
C ILE A 110 -6.83 -6.04 -13.19
N GLU A 111 -7.39 -7.25 -13.23
CA GLU A 111 -8.85 -7.43 -13.26
C GLU A 111 -9.53 -6.90 -12.00
N GLU A 112 -8.98 -7.22 -10.83
CA GLU A 112 -9.48 -6.70 -9.56
C GLU A 112 -9.35 -5.17 -9.49
N ALA A 113 -8.30 -4.58 -10.08
CA ALA A 113 -8.15 -3.13 -10.14
C ALA A 113 -9.23 -2.49 -11.03
N LYS A 114 -9.53 -3.09 -12.19
CA LYS A 114 -10.64 -2.66 -13.05
C LYS A 114 -11.98 -2.73 -12.30
N LYS A 115 -12.24 -3.81 -11.57
CA LYS A 115 -13.45 -3.96 -10.74
C LYS A 115 -13.53 -2.86 -9.67
N SER A 116 -12.44 -2.59 -8.95
CA SER A 116 -12.38 -1.52 -7.95
C SER A 116 -12.72 -0.15 -8.55
N VAL A 117 -12.19 0.16 -9.75
CA VAL A 117 -12.49 1.43 -10.43
C VAL A 117 -13.97 1.52 -10.82
N ILE A 118 -14.52 0.47 -11.44
CA ILE A 118 -15.95 0.43 -11.79
C ILE A 118 -16.82 0.59 -10.54
N GLN A 119 -16.48 -0.10 -9.46
CA GLN A 119 -17.20 -0.05 -8.20
C GLN A 119 -17.18 1.36 -7.58
N ASP A 120 -16.04 2.05 -7.59
CA ASP A 120 -15.93 3.42 -7.10
C ASP A 120 -16.82 4.38 -7.91
N VAL A 121 -16.80 4.28 -9.25
CA VAL A 121 -17.66 5.09 -10.13
C VAL A 121 -19.14 4.81 -9.85
N VAL A 122 -19.55 3.54 -9.81
CA VAL A 122 -20.93 3.15 -9.52
C VAL A 122 -21.37 3.65 -8.15
N TYR A 123 -20.53 3.50 -7.13
CA TYR A 123 -20.83 3.93 -5.76
C TYR A 123 -21.11 5.44 -5.69
N ARG A 124 -20.34 6.26 -6.42
CA ARG A 124 -20.53 7.72 -6.47
C ARG A 124 -21.74 8.15 -7.30
N GLN A 125 -21.99 7.50 -8.44
CA GLN A 125 -23.00 7.94 -9.41
C GLN A 125 -24.41 7.39 -9.12
N MET A 126 -24.51 6.20 -8.54
CA MET A 126 -25.81 5.54 -8.30
C MET A 126 -26.76 6.36 -7.40
N PRO A 127 -26.32 6.99 -6.29
CA PRO A 127 -27.20 7.83 -5.47
C PRO A 127 -27.73 9.05 -6.23
N LEU A 128 -26.90 9.67 -7.08
CA LEU A 128 -27.28 10.83 -7.90
C LEU A 128 -28.31 10.44 -8.96
N ALA A 129 -28.10 9.30 -9.62
CA ALA A 129 -29.03 8.74 -10.58
C ALA A 129 -30.39 8.42 -9.93
N LYS A 130 -30.39 7.78 -8.75
CA LYS A 130 -31.62 7.49 -7.98
C LYS A 130 -32.36 8.76 -7.59
N LYS A 131 -31.66 9.80 -7.11
CA LYS A 131 -32.26 11.09 -6.74
C LYS A 131 -32.90 11.78 -7.96
N SER A 132 -32.19 11.79 -9.08
CA SER A 132 -32.69 12.39 -10.33
C SER A 132 -33.90 11.65 -10.86
N ASN A 133 -33.88 10.31 -10.83
CA ASN A 133 -35.01 9.49 -11.24
C ASN A 133 -36.24 9.73 -10.34
N LYS A 134 -36.07 9.83 -9.02
CA LYS A 134 -37.16 10.16 -8.10
C LYS A 134 -37.77 11.53 -8.40
N ALA A 135 -36.94 12.56 -8.65
CA ALA A 135 -37.42 13.90 -9.00
C ALA A 135 -38.19 13.91 -10.34
N LEU A 136 -37.77 13.12 -11.32
CA LEU A 136 -38.51 12.93 -12.57
C LEU A 136 -39.86 12.25 -12.32
N ARG A 137 -39.88 11.19 -11.52
CA ARG A 137 -41.13 10.49 -11.17
C ARG A 137 -42.15 11.40 -10.50
N GLU A 138 -41.70 12.20 -9.53
CA GLU A 138 -42.54 13.20 -8.85
C GLU A 138 -43.03 14.30 -9.81
N LYS A 139 -42.16 14.82 -10.68
CA LYS A 139 -42.53 15.85 -11.66
C LYS A 139 -43.54 15.36 -12.70
N TRP A 140 -43.50 14.08 -13.04
CA TRP A 140 -44.32 13.49 -14.10
C TRP A 140 -45.48 12.62 -13.57
N ASN A 141 -45.67 12.54 -12.25
CA ASN A 141 -46.75 11.76 -11.60
C ASN A 141 -46.77 10.25 -12.00
N ILE A 142 -45.59 9.62 -12.08
CA ILE A 142 -45.37 8.19 -12.46
C ILE A 142 -44.44 7.45 -11.49
#